data_AF-A0A1I7YIR3-F1
#
_entry.id   AF-A0A1I7YIR3-F1
#
_cell.length_a   1.000
_cell.length_b   1.000
_cell.length_c   1.000
_cell.angle_alpha   90.00
_cell.angle_beta   90.00
_cell.angle_gamma   90.00
#
_symmetry.space_group_name_H-M   'P 1'
#
loop_
_entity.id
_entity.type
_entity.pdbx_description
1 polymer ?
#
loop_
_entity_poly.entity_id
_entity_poly.type
_entity_poly.pdbx_seq_one_letter_code
_entity_poly.pdbx_strand_id
1 'polypeptide(L)'
;MATSFMHRLEIENTLDRYEEVTPAISLKEVAVPLKPADVQLNPLGPRDLVMNSTQIYQLLLTYNFTIAEKKTVDCLFEVPTLSTMLYENPIDNILVMIYTKDKKYMGAVSSFPARYPIKLGKGEYLARLQIRHESDSVLDRFRDLTLHFRQKLPQGIALNCYTQPSHAILEGAAAKNRLEGQPLPFRYSSA
;
A
#
# COMPACT_ATOMS: atom_id res chain seq x y z
N MET A 1 -7.50 13.99 -3.89
CA MET A 1 -6.92 15.03 -4.77
C MET A 1 -5.75 15.67 -4.05
N ALA A 2 -4.63 15.92 -4.72
CA ALA A 2 -3.55 16.71 -4.13
C ALA A 2 -4.08 18.14 -3.92
N THR A 3 -4.08 18.60 -2.68
CA THR A 3 -4.62 19.90 -2.27
C THR A 3 -3.58 21.01 -2.33
N SER A 4 -2.29 20.66 -2.40
CA SER A 4 -1.18 21.59 -2.57
C SER A 4 -0.42 21.28 -3.85
N PHE A 5 -0.07 22.32 -4.59
CA PHE A 5 0.76 22.23 -5.79
C PHE A 5 2.27 22.15 -5.46
N MET A 6 2.65 22.36 -4.20
CA MET A 6 4.03 22.31 -3.72
C MET A 6 4.11 21.60 -2.36
N HIS A 7 5.19 20.86 -2.14
CA HIS A 7 5.51 20.28 -0.83
C HIS A 7 6.92 20.67 -0.41
N ARG A 8 7.08 21.22 0.80
CA ARG A 8 8.38 21.60 1.35
C ARG A 8 8.96 20.40 2.09
N LEU A 9 10.21 20.07 1.78
CA LEU A 9 11.01 19.09 2.51
C LEU A 9 12.10 19.83 3.29
N GLU A 10 12.21 19.54 4.58
CA GLU A 10 13.29 20.02 5.42
C GLU A 10 14.38 18.95 5.48
N ILE A 11 15.60 19.33 5.12
CA ILE A 11 16.76 18.43 5.08
C ILE A 11 17.75 18.99 6.09
N GLU A 12 18.05 18.18 7.10
CA GLU A 12 19.02 18.52 8.13
C GLU A 12 20.20 17.56 8.05
N ASN A 13 21.41 18.11 8.15
CA ASN A 13 22.62 17.33 8.33
C ASN A 13 22.94 17.27 9.82
N THR A 14 22.91 16.07 10.40
CA THR A 14 23.22 15.84 11.81
C THR A 14 24.71 15.65 12.08
N LEU A 15 25.54 15.63 11.04
CA LEU A 15 26.99 15.53 11.15
C LEU A 15 27.63 16.92 11.19
N ASP A 16 28.65 17.08 12.02
CA ASP A 16 29.47 18.30 12.10
C ASP A 16 30.52 18.34 10.96
N ARG A 17 30.07 18.06 9.74
CA ARG A 17 30.89 18.15 8.51
C ARG A 17 30.03 18.51 7.32
N TYR A 18 30.65 19.13 6.33
CA TYR A 18 29.97 19.50 5.09
C TYR A 18 29.60 18.27 4.25
N GLU A 19 28.37 18.25 3.74
CA GLU A 19 27.84 17.22 2.85
C GLU A 19 27.15 17.89 1.65
N GLU A 20 27.38 17.35 0.45
CA GLU A 20 26.73 17.81 -0.77
C GLU A 20 25.48 16.97 -1.04
N VAL A 21 24.31 17.60 -1.10
CA VAL A 21 23.03 16.87 -1.24
C VAL A 21 22.40 17.15 -2.59
N THR A 22 22.04 16.08 -3.31
CA THR A 22 21.29 16.14 -4.57
C THR A 22 20.01 15.32 -4.46
N PRO A 23 18.86 15.93 -4.06
CA PRO A 23 17.63 15.19 -3.84
C PRO A 23 16.99 14.74 -5.17
N ALA A 24 16.59 13.48 -5.25
CA ALA A 24 15.86 12.92 -6.37
C ALA A 24 14.66 12.11 -5.87
N ILE A 25 13.46 12.46 -6.33
CA ILE A 25 12.21 11.82 -5.91
C ILE A 25 11.56 11.16 -7.13
N SER A 26 11.20 9.89 -7.00
CA SER A 26 10.49 9.15 -8.03
C SER A 26 9.33 8.34 -7.44
N LEU A 27 8.15 8.48 -8.03
CA LEU A 27 6.97 7.69 -7.69
C LEU A 27 6.95 6.46 -8.58
N LYS A 28 7.00 5.26 -7.98
CA LYS A 28 7.14 3.98 -8.70
C LYS A 28 5.87 3.14 -8.71
N GLU A 29 4.96 3.39 -7.79
CA GLU A 29 3.73 2.61 -7.60
C GLU A 29 2.56 3.56 -7.34
N VAL A 30 1.37 3.16 -7.73
CA VAL A 30 0.10 3.78 -7.34
C VAL A 30 -0.61 2.89 -6.35
N ALA A 31 -1.13 3.47 -5.27
CA ALA A 31 -1.93 2.77 -4.28
C ALA A 31 -3.39 3.22 -4.40
N VAL A 32 -4.30 2.27 -4.54
CA VAL A 32 -5.74 2.49 -4.68
C VAL A 32 -6.46 1.75 -3.54
N PRO A 33 -7.15 2.47 -2.64
CA PRO A 33 -7.99 1.84 -1.64
C PRO A 33 -9.28 1.32 -2.31
N LEU A 34 -9.52 0.02 -2.21
CA LEU A 34 -10.73 -0.64 -2.72
C LEU A 34 -11.70 -0.88 -1.58
N LYS A 35 -12.94 -0.39 -1.75
CA LYS A 35 -14.06 -0.71 -0.85
C LYS A 35 -14.72 -2.02 -1.27
N PRO A 36 -15.27 -2.79 -0.31
CA PRO A 36 -15.96 -4.04 -0.62
C PRO A 36 -17.25 -3.73 -1.40
N ALA A 37 -17.47 -4.49 -2.48
CA ALA A 37 -18.69 -4.45 -3.29
C ALA A 37 -19.74 -5.47 -2.81
N ASP A 38 -19.30 -6.56 -2.18
CA ASP A 38 -20.15 -7.58 -1.57
C ASP A 38 -19.48 -8.11 -0.30
N VAL A 39 -20.30 -8.44 0.70
CA VAL A 39 -19.87 -8.83 2.05
C VAL A 39 -20.72 -9.99 2.54
N GLN A 40 -20.09 -11.13 2.82
CA GLN A 40 -20.77 -12.33 3.28
C GLN A 40 -20.12 -12.86 4.55
N LEU A 41 -20.90 -12.96 5.63
CA LEU A 41 -20.48 -13.55 6.89
C LEU A 41 -21.20 -14.90 7.03
N ASN A 42 -20.45 -15.99 6.94
CA ASN A 42 -21.03 -17.35 6.94
C ASN A 42 -20.22 -18.28 7.85
N PRO A 43 -20.87 -19.26 8.51
CA PRO A 43 -20.13 -20.37 9.10
C PRO A 43 -19.42 -21.18 8.00
N LEU A 44 -18.25 -21.73 8.33
CA LEU A 44 -17.55 -22.65 7.44
C LEU A 44 -18.14 -24.07 7.54
N GLY A 45 -17.54 -25.01 6.79
CA GLY A 45 -18.05 -26.37 6.69
C GLY A 45 -17.82 -27.22 7.95
N PRO A 46 -18.28 -28.49 7.94
CA PRO A 46 -18.17 -29.40 9.09
C PRO A 46 -16.73 -29.79 9.45
N ARG A 47 -15.74 -29.44 8.60
CA ARG A 47 -14.31 -29.63 8.88
C ARG A 47 -13.71 -28.49 9.71
N ASP A 48 -14.37 -27.34 9.74
CA ASP A 48 -13.88 -26.11 10.34
C ASP A 48 -14.44 -25.95 11.76
N LEU A 49 -14.23 -26.99 12.58
CA LEU A 49 -14.60 -27.05 13.98
C LEU A 49 -13.32 -27.11 14.82
N VAL A 50 -13.22 -26.24 15.84
CA VAL A 50 -12.17 -26.32 16.87
C VAL A 50 -12.47 -27.52 17.78
N MET A 51 -11.47 -28.03 18.52
CA MET A 51 -11.59 -29.23 19.37
C MET A 51 -12.81 -29.22 20.32
N ASN A 52 -13.33 -28.05 20.69
CA ASN A 52 -14.51 -27.89 21.55
C ASN A 52 -15.84 -27.80 20.78
N SER A 53 -15.87 -28.21 19.51
CA SER A 53 -17.02 -28.04 18.61
C SER A 53 -17.39 -26.56 18.34
N THR A 54 -16.48 -25.63 18.61
CA THR A 54 -16.64 -24.23 18.23
C THR A 54 -16.53 -24.11 16.72
N GLN A 55 -17.57 -23.58 16.08
CA GLN A 55 -17.60 -23.34 14.64
C GLN A 55 -16.68 -22.18 14.27
N ILE A 56 -15.84 -22.36 13.27
CA ILE A 56 -15.08 -21.26 12.66
C ILE A 56 -15.98 -20.59 11.60
N TYR A 57 -15.98 -19.27 11.61
CA TYR A 57 -16.70 -18.44 10.65
C TYR A 57 -15.74 -17.86 9.62
N GLN A 58 -16.28 -17.46 8.48
CA GLN A 58 -15.58 -16.68 7.48
C GLN A 58 -16.33 -15.38 7.18
N LEU A 59 -15.57 -14.30 7.05
CA LEU A 59 -16.00 -13.09 6.37
C LEU A 59 -15.37 -13.08 4.97
N LEU A 60 -16.21 -13.05 3.95
CA LEU A 60 -15.81 -12.98 2.55
C LEU A 60 -16.16 -11.60 1.99
N LEU A 61 -15.13 -10.83 1.67
CA LEU A 61 -15.23 -9.49 1.09
C LEU A 61 -14.80 -9.54 -0.37
N THR A 62 -15.67 -9.05 -1.27
CA THR A 62 -15.39 -9.01 -2.71
C THR A 62 -15.09 -7.59 -3.16
N TYR A 63 -13.99 -7.39 -3.87
CA TYR A 63 -13.55 -6.10 -4.40
C TYR A 63 -13.40 -6.18 -5.91
N ASN A 64 -13.95 -5.22 -6.64
CA ASN A 64 -13.81 -5.12 -8.09
C ASN A 64 -12.75 -4.07 -8.42
N PHE A 65 -11.86 -4.37 -9.36
CA PHE A 65 -10.85 -3.43 -9.83
C PHE A 65 -10.48 -3.68 -11.30
N THR A 66 -9.90 -2.67 -11.94
CA THR A 66 -9.55 -2.70 -13.35
C THR A 66 -8.11 -2.25 -13.52
N ILE A 67 -7.38 -2.96 -14.38
CA ILE A 67 -6.04 -2.59 -14.81
C ILE A 67 -6.14 -2.07 -16.25
N ALA A 68 -5.79 -0.80 -16.45
CA ALA A 68 -5.90 -0.14 -17.75
C ALA A 68 -4.61 -0.30 -18.60
N GLU A 69 -3.50 -0.60 -17.94
CA GLU A 69 -2.16 -0.66 -18.49
C GLU A 69 -2.03 -1.78 -19.52
N LYS A 70 -1.53 -1.45 -20.72
CA LYS A 70 -1.37 -2.42 -21.81
C LYS A 70 -0.33 -3.51 -21.50
N LYS A 71 0.66 -3.20 -20.67
CA LYS A 71 1.72 -4.14 -20.27
C LYS A 71 1.33 -4.82 -18.97
N THR A 72 1.81 -6.05 -18.78
CA THR A 72 1.72 -6.74 -17.50
C THR A 72 2.48 -5.96 -16.42
N VAL A 73 1.85 -5.76 -15.28
CA VAL A 73 2.35 -4.98 -14.14
C VAL A 73 2.39 -5.83 -12.88
N ASP A 74 3.36 -5.55 -12.01
CA ASP A 74 3.43 -6.15 -10.68
C ASP A 74 2.36 -5.48 -9.79
N CYS A 75 1.53 -6.30 -9.16
CA CYS A 75 0.44 -5.90 -8.30
C CYS A 75 0.61 -6.48 -6.90
N LEU A 76 0.29 -5.69 -5.89
CA LEU A 76 0.28 -6.07 -4.48
C LEU A 76 -1.11 -5.81 -3.91
N PHE A 77 -1.52 -6.72 -3.02
CA PHE A 77 -2.80 -6.63 -2.33
C PHE A 77 -2.51 -6.76 -0.84
N GLU A 78 -2.84 -5.73 -0.08
CA GLU A 78 -2.53 -5.70 1.34
C GLU A 78 -3.73 -5.21 2.15
N VAL A 79 -3.77 -5.67 3.38
CA VAL A 79 -4.74 -5.25 4.38
C VAL A 79 -3.93 -4.63 5.50
N PRO A 80 -3.88 -3.29 5.61
CA PRO A 80 -3.04 -2.62 6.58
C PRO A 80 -3.20 -3.23 7.99
N THR A 81 -2.08 -3.36 8.70
CA THR A 81 -1.99 -3.97 10.05
C THR A 81 -2.21 -5.48 10.10
N LEU A 82 -3.19 -6.03 9.36
CA LEU A 82 -3.46 -7.48 9.37
C LEU A 82 -2.45 -8.25 8.53
N SER A 83 -2.13 -7.78 7.32
CA SER A 83 -1.22 -8.50 6.41
C SER A 83 0.26 -8.39 6.77
N THR A 84 0.60 -7.73 7.88
CA THR A 84 1.98 -7.61 8.38
C THR A 84 2.32 -8.65 9.46
N MET A 85 1.35 -9.45 9.89
CA MET A 85 1.49 -10.46 10.94
C MET A 85 1.11 -11.83 10.39
N LEU A 86 1.78 -12.89 10.87
CA LEU A 86 1.46 -14.27 10.50
C LEU A 86 0.97 -15.06 11.71
N TYR A 87 1.86 -15.35 12.67
CA TYR A 87 1.53 -16.16 13.85
C TYR A 87 1.03 -15.31 15.01
N GLU A 88 1.42 -14.05 15.04
CA GLU A 88 1.04 -13.05 16.04
C GLU A 88 -0.32 -12.42 15.72
N ASN A 89 -0.91 -12.78 14.58
CA ASN A 89 -2.17 -12.23 14.13
C ASN A 89 -3.29 -12.74 15.06
N PRO A 90 -4.11 -11.85 15.65
CA PRO A 90 -5.26 -12.27 16.46
C PRO A 90 -6.39 -12.90 15.60
N ILE A 91 -6.24 -12.90 14.28
CA ILE A 91 -7.14 -13.52 13.32
C ILE A 91 -6.51 -14.82 12.80
N ASP A 92 -7.30 -15.89 12.74
CA ASP A 92 -6.83 -17.23 12.34
C ASP A 92 -6.22 -17.25 10.93
N ASN A 93 -6.86 -16.55 10.00
CA ASN A 93 -6.40 -16.50 8.62
C ASN A 93 -6.90 -15.27 7.88
N ILE A 94 -6.02 -14.75 7.03
CA ILE A 94 -6.34 -13.78 5.98
C ILE A 94 -5.86 -14.32 4.64
N LEU A 95 -6.72 -14.33 3.63
CA LEU A 95 -6.35 -14.80 2.30
C LEU A 95 -7.02 -13.95 1.24
N VAL A 96 -6.23 -13.27 0.43
CA VAL A 96 -6.68 -12.53 -0.74
C VAL A 96 -6.49 -13.41 -1.96
N MET A 97 -7.58 -13.71 -2.67
CA MET A 97 -7.58 -14.48 -3.91
C MET A 97 -7.99 -13.59 -5.07
N ILE A 98 -7.22 -13.61 -6.16
CA ILE A 98 -7.45 -12.78 -7.34
C ILE A 98 -8.02 -13.64 -8.47
N TYR A 99 -9.07 -13.14 -9.10
CA TYR A 99 -9.72 -13.76 -10.24
C TYR A 99 -9.93 -12.74 -11.34
N THR A 100 -9.96 -13.21 -12.58
CA THR A 100 -10.50 -12.44 -13.72
C THR A 100 -12.03 -12.35 -13.63
N LYS A 101 -12.63 -11.45 -14.42
CA LYS A 101 -14.09 -11.39 -14.62
C LYS A 101 -14.71 -12.74 -15.00
N ASP A 102 -14.00 -13.55 -15.79
CA ASP A 102 -14.43 -14.90 -16.21
C ASP A 102 -14.21 -15.96 -15.11
N LYS A 103 -13.98 -15.54 -13.87
CA LYS A 103 -13.74 -16.38 -12.69
C LYS A 103 -12.49 -17.26 -12.79
N LYS A 104 -11.59 -17.01 -13.75
CA LYS A 104 -10.27 -17.66 -13.80
C LYS A 104 -9.40 -17.16 -12.67
N TYR A 105 -8.85 -18.09 -11.88
CA TYR A 105 -7.91 -17.79 -10.80
C TYR A 105 -6.57 -17.27 -11.34
N MET A 106 -6.05 -16.21 -10.70
CA MET A 106 -4.80 -15.56 -11.09
C MET A 106 -3.69 -15.70 -10.05
N GLY A 107 -4.04 -15.87 -8.78
CA GLY A 107 -3.08 -15.98 -7.68
C GLY A 107 -3.73 -15.64 -6.36
N ALA A 108 -2.99 -15.85 -5.28
CA ALA A 108 -3.42 -15.50 -3.93
C ALA A 108 -2.24 -15.01 -3.11
N VAL A 109 -2.53 -14.16 -2.14
CA VAL A 109 -1.58 -13.63 -1.17
C VAL A 109 -2.22 -13.57 0.21
N SER A 110 -1.39 -13.60 1.24
CA SER A 110 -1.83 -13.57 2.64
C SER A 110 -0.91 -12.59 3.38
N SER A 111 -0.16 -13.09 4.36
CA SER A 111 0.79 -12.33 5.15
C SER A 111 2.02 -11.94 4.33
N PHE A 112 2.58 -10.77 4.63
CA PHE A 112 3.74 -10.18 3.96
C PHE A 112 3.60 -10.10 2.42
N PRO A 113 2.53 -9.48 1.89
CA PRO A 113 2.23 -9.49 0.47
C PRO A 113 3.32 -8.86 -0.39
N ALA A 114 4.12 -7.93 0.16
CA ALA A 114 5.28 -7.33 -0.50
C ALA A 114 6.32 -8.36 -1.01
N ARG A 115 6.36 -9.57 -0.45
CA ARG A 115 7.26 -10.65 -0.89
C ARG A 115 6.73 -11.41 -2.11
N TYR A 116 5.45 -11.24 -2.43
CA TYR A 116 4.72 -12.06 -3.42
C TYR A 116 3.89 -11.20 -4.38
N PRO A 117 4.52 -10.36 -5.22
CA PRO A 117 3.80 -9.59 -6.23
C PRO A 117 3.14 -10.50 -7.27
N ILE A 118 1.87 -10.21 -7.61
CA ILE A 118 1.12 -10.90 -8.65
C ILE A 118 1.22 -10.10 -9.94
N LYS A 119 1.62 -10.76 -11.04
CA LYS A 119 1.69 -10.14 -12.36
C LYS A 119 0.33 -10.18 -13.05
N LEU A 120 -0.26 -9.03 -13.31
CA LEU A 120 -1.57 -8.90 -13.96
C LEU A 120 -1.47 -8.04 -15.22
N GLY A 121 -2.25 -8.39 -16.24
CA GLY A 121 -2.33 -7.64 -17.49
C GLY A 121 -3.54 -6.70 -17.53
N LYS A 122 -3.76 -6.06 -18.67
CA LYS A 122 -4.97 -5.26 -18.90
C LYS A 122 -6.22 -6.13 -18.72
N GLY A 123 -7.16 -5.67 -17.91
CA GLY A 123 -8.42 -6.39 -17.73
C GLY A 123 -9.21 -5.97 -16.49
N GLU A 124 -10.38 -6.58 -16.36
CA GLU A 124 -11.25 -6.47 -15.18
C GLU A 124 -11.04 -7.70 -14.28
N TYR A 125 -10.89 -7.43 -12.98
CA TYR A 125 -10.55 -8.44 -11.99
C TYR A 125 -11.46 -8.29 -10.76
N LEU A 126 -11.56 -9.39 -10.01
CA LEU A 126 -12.07 -9.37 -8.64
C LEU A 126 -11.02 -9.89 -7.67
N ALA A 127 -10.95 -9.27 -6.49
CA ALA A 127 -10.23 -9.79 -5.34
C ALA A 127 -11.26 -10.27 -4.31
N ARG A 128 -11.04 -11.45 -3.76
CA ARG A 128 -11.79 -11.98 -2.61
C ARG A 128 -10.88 -12.05 -1.42
N LEU A 129 -11.16 -11.26 -0.39
CA LEU A 129 -10.52 -11.38 0.90
C LEU A 129 -11.37 -12.28 1.79
N GLN A 130 -10.79 -13.39 2.23
CA GLN A 130 -11.34 -14.26 3.25
C GLN A 130 -10.65 -13.97 4.58
N ILE A 131 -11.43 -13.72 5.62
CA ILE A 131 -10.98 -13.56 7.00
C ILE A 131 -11.66 -14.64 7.83
N ARG A 132 -10.89 -15.41 8.61
CA ARG A 132 -11.41 -16.49 9.45
C ARG A 132 -11.21 -16.20 10.92
N HIS A 133 -12.23 -16.49 11.72
CA HIS A 133 -12.17 -16.37 13.18
C HIS A 133 -13.30 -17.21 13.81
N GLU A 134 -13.11 -17.68 15.03
CA GLU A 134 -14.13 -18.44 15.79
C GLU A 134 -15.32 -17.59 16.25
N SER A 135 -15.13 -16.28 16.41
CA SER A 135 -16.19 -15.32 16.75
C SER A 135 -16.65 -14.53 15.53
N ASP A 136 -17.92 -14.69 15.18
CA ASP A 136 -18.63 -13.93 14.15
C ASP A 136 -18.71 -12.44 14.49
N SER A 137 -18.90 -12.09 15.77
CA SER A 137 -18.92 -10.69 16.24
C SER A 137 -17.58 -9.97 16.00
N VAL A 138 -16.46 -10.69 16.08
CA VAL A 138 -15.14 -10.15 15.76
C VAL A 138 -15.04 -9.87 14.26
N LEU A 139 -15.50 -10.81 13.43
CA LEU A 139 -15.54 -10.68 11.98
C LEU A 139 -16.43 -9.53 11.51
N ASP A 140 -17.56 -9.30 12.19
CA ASP A 140 -18.52 -8.25 11.86
C ASP A 140 -17.88 -6.85 11.83
N ARG A 141 -16.84 -6.64 12.66
CA ARG A 141 -16.07 -5.37 12.71
C ARG A 141 -15.24 -5.10 11.46
N PHE A 142 -15.03 -6.10 10.60
CA PHE A 142 -14.24 -5.99 9.37
C PHE A 142 -15.10 -5.89 8.10
N ARG A 143 -16.42 -5.72 8.20
CA ARG A 143 -17.30 -5.64 7.01
C ARG A 143 -16.94 -4.53 6.04
N ASP A 144 -16.46 -3.40 6.54
CA ASP A 144 -16.07 -2.23 5.74
C ASP A 144 -14.56 -2.16 5.47
N LEU A 145 -13.84 -3.28 5.68
CA LEU A 145 -12.39 -3.31 5.56
C LEU A 145 -11.96 -2.97 4.13
N THR A 146 -11.05 -2.01 4.01
CA THR A 146 -10.52 -1.56 2.73
C THR A 146 -9.34 -2.42 2.33
N LEU A 147 -9.37 -2.94 1.10
CA LEU A 147 -8.23 -3.62 0.50
C LEU A 147 -7.33 -2.60 -0.19
N HIS A 148 -6.06 -2.54 0.20
CA HIS A 148 -5.08 -1.68 -0.46
C HIS A 148 -4.50 -2.39 -1.67
N PHE A 149 -4.91 -1.96 -2.86
CA PHE A 149 -4.36 -2.44 -4.13
C PHE A 149 -3.22 -1.52 -4.55
N ARG A 150 -2.00 -2.03 -4.62
CA ARG A 150 -0.85 -1.30 -5.14
C ARG A 150 -0.43 -1.87 -6.48
N GLN A 151 -0.18 -0.98 -7.42
CA GLN A 151 0.22 -1.33 -8.77
C GLN A 151 1.49 -0.59 -9.15
N LYS A 152 2.46 -1.32 -9.68
CA LYS A 152 3.70 -0.73 -10.18
C LYS A 152 3.45 0.03 -11.48
N LEU A 153 3.98 1.24 -11.55
CA LEU A 153 3.90 2.07 -12.74
C LEU A 153 4.90 1.53 -13.79
N PRO A 154 4.49 1.36 -15.07
CA PRO A 154 5.40 0.95 -16.13
C PRO A 154 6.59 1.90 -16.30
N GLN A 155 6.37 3.19 -16.06
CA GLN A 155 7.38 4.24 -16.00
C GLN A 155 7.13 5.07 -14.74
N GLY A 156 8.14 5.20 -13.90
CA GLY A 156 8.04 6.02 -12.69
C GLY A 156 7.89 7.50 -13.03
N ILE A 157 7.20 8.23 -12.16
CA ILE A 157 7.03 9.69 -12.30
C ILE A 157 8.15 10.35 -11.49
N ALA A 158 9.09 10.99 -12.18
CA ALA A 158 10.12 11.80 -11.54
C ALA A 158 9.54 13.15 -11.13
N LEU A 159 9.78 13.56 -9.89
CA LEU A 159 9.39 14.88 -9.39
C LEU A 159 10.59 15.81 -9.44
N ASN A 160 10.33 17.07 -9.79
CA ASN A 160 11.35 18.11 -9.78
C ASN A 160 11.56 18.62 -8.36
N CYS A 161 12.82 18.78 -7.97
CA CYS A 161 13.22 19.34 -6.68
C CYS A 161 13.75 20.76 -6.89
N TYR A 162 13.29 21.70 -6.06
CA TYR A 162 13.70 23.10 -6.11
C TYR A 162 14.17 23.55 -4.73
N THR A 163 15.19 24.41 -4.69
CA THR A 163 15.72 24.97 -3.44
C THR A 163 15.00 26.24 -3.00
N GLN A 164 14.37 26.93 -3.95
CA GLN A 164 13.62 28.15 -3.71
C GLN A 164 12.15 27.95 -4.12
N PRO A 165 11.18 28.39 -3.28
CA PRO A 165 9.76 28.29 -3.61
C PRO A 165 9.37 29.04 -4.89
N SER A 166 10.01 30.18 -5.17
CA SER A 166 9.78 30.98 -6.39
C SER A 166 10.03 30.18 -7.67
N HIS A 167 11.09 29.37 -7.71
CA HIS A 167 11.42 28.51 -8.86
C HIS A 167 10.40 27.38 -9.05
N ALA A 168 9.85 26.86 -7.94
CA ALA A 168 8.80 25.85 -7.99
C ALA A 168 7.46 26.41 -8.51
N ILE A 169 7.17 27.70 -8.26
CA ILE A 169 5.92 28.36 -8.68
C ILE A 169 5.96 28.78 -10.16
N LEU A 170 7.08 29.31 -10.64
CA LEU A 170 7.17 29.98 -11.95
C LEU A 170 7.54 29.05 -13.11
N GLU A 171 7.69 27.74 -12.88
CA GLU A 171 8.23 26.75 -13.83
C GLU A 171 9.53 27.21 -14.52
N GLY A 172 10.62 27.22 -13.74
CA GLY A 172 11.98 27.37 -14.27
C GLY A 172 12.63 26.01 -14.51
N ALA A 173 13.19 25.82 -15.71
CA ALA A 173 13.95 24.65 -16.16
C ALA A 173 14.74 23.96 -15.05
N ALA A 174 14.69 22.62 -15.03
CA ALA A 174 15.39 21.70 -14.12
C ALA A 174 16.70 22.29 -13.59
N ALA A 175 16.60 23.04 -12.51
CA ALA A 175 17.77 23.55 -11.85
C ALA A 175 18.29 22.36 -11.06
N LYS A 176 19.39 21.77 -11.55
CA LYS A 176 20.21 20.81 -10.80
C LYS A 176 20.68 21.50 -9.53
N ASN A 177 19.79 21.63 -8.55
CA ASN A 177 20.08 22.37 -7.36
C ASN A 177 20.72 21.42 -6.38
N ARG A 178 22.03 21.31 -6.57
CA ARG A 178 23.02 21.02 -5.53
C ARG A 178 22.70 21.89 -4.32
N LEU A 179 22.30 21.24 -3.23
CA LEU A 179 22.21 21.87 -1.93
C LEU A 179 23.60 21.80 -1.31
N GLU A 180 24.27 22.95 -1.29
CA GLU A 180 25.42 23.14 -0.42
C GLU A 180 24.88 23.37 0.99
N GLY A 181 25.24 22.51 1.94
CA GLY A 181 24.84 22.71 3.33
C GLY A 181 25.39 24.05 3.81
N GLN A 182 24.52 25.04 4.06
CA GLN A 182 24.94 26.20 4.83
C GLN A 182 25.16 25.74 6.27
N PRO A 183 26.36 25.95 6.86
CA PRO A 183 26.55 25.65 8.28
C PRO A 183 25.56 26.49 9.07
N LEU A 184 24.77 25.84 9.93
CA LEU A 184 24.06 26.57 10.97
C LEU A 184 25.12 27.30 11.81
N PRO A 185 24.95 28.61 12.11
CA PRO A 185 25.88 29.29 12.98
C PRO A 185 25.97 28.51 14.29
N PHE A 186 27.20 28.22 14.74
CA PHE A 186 27.47 27.55 16.01
C PHE A 186 26.60 28.20 17.09
N ARG A 187 25.60 27.48 17.59
CA ARG A 187 24.88 27.91 18.78
C ARG A 187 25.82 27.69 19.95
N TYR A 188 26.53 28.74 20.35
CA TYR A 188 27.22 28.77 21.63
C TYR A 188 26.18 28.54 22.72
N SER A 189 26.18 27.35 23.32
CA SER A 189 25.52 27.10 24.59
C SER A 189 26.36 27.81 25.65
N SER A 190 25.90 28.96 26.13
CA SER A 190 26.47 29.59 27.33
C SER A 190 26.18 28.69 28.54
N ALA A 191 27.25 28.15 29.15
CA ALA A 191 27.27 27.74 30.54
C ALA A 191 28.27 28.64 31.28
#